data_AF-A0A2K1IWS6-F1
#
_entry.id   AF-A0A2K1IWS6-F1
#
_cell.length_a   1.000
_cell.length_b   1.000
_cell.length_c   1.000
_cell.angle_alpha   90.00
_cell.angle_beta   90.00
_cell.angle_gamma   90.00
#
_symmetry.space_group_name_H-M   'P 1'
#
loop_
_entity.id
_entity.type
_entity.pdbx_description
1 polymer ?
#
loop_
_entity_poly.entity_id
_entity_poly.type
_entity_poly.pdbx_seq_one_letter_code
_entity_poly.pdbx_strand_id
1 'polypeptide(L)' 'CAIGESARLIFPKQQSSPRAEILGSLFHNDVCGSMHHESFVKTRYYVSFKDDYSGYRIVYCTRHKCNVLQKFKKLCNSVP' A
#
# COMPACT_ATOMS: atom_id res chain seq x y z
N CYS A 1 -21.66 33.02 16.16
CA CYS A 1 -21.25 32.11 15.07
C CYS A 1 -21.24 30.69 15.63
N ALA A 2 -22.25 29.86 15.35
CA ALA A 2 -22.46 28.54 15.97
C ALA A 2 -22.08 27.36 15.06
N ILE A 3 -21.44 27.63 13.91
CA ILE A 3 -21.15 26.64 12.85
C ILE A 3 -19.69 26.13 12.94
N GLY A 4 -18.99 26.43 14.04
CA GLY A 4 -17.53 26.27 14.15
C GLY A 4 -17.02 25.06 14.91
N GLU A 5 -17.87 24.28 15.60
CA GLU A 5 -17.44 23.11 16.35
C GLU A 5 -18.08 21.84 15.80
N SER A 6 -17.40 21.22 14.84
CA SER A 6 -17.58 19.79 14.61
C SER A 6 -16.75 19.07 15.66
N ALA A 7 -17.39 18.62 16.76
CA ALA A 7 -16.75 17.73 17.71
C ALA A 7 -16.29 16.48 16.95
N ARG A 8 -14.97 16.22 16.94
CA ARG A 8 -14.40 15.06 16.27
C ARG A 8 -14.91 13.80 16.97
N LEU A 9 -15.98 13.21 16.44
CA LEU A 9 -16.47 11.93 16.91
C LEU A 9 -15.33 10.90 16.80
N ILE A 10 -15.21 10.05 17.81
CA ILE A 10 -14.30 8.92 17.76
C ILE A 10 -14.74 8.08 16.57
N PHE A 11 -13.88 7.95 15.57
CA PHE A 11 -14.10 6.98 14.50
C PHE A 11 -14.20 5.61 15.19
N PRO A 12 -15.35 4.91 15.11
CA PRO A 12 -15.47 3.61 15.72
C PRO A 12 -14.35 2.75 15.17
N LYS A 13 -13.55 2.15 16.06
CA LYS A 13 -12.51 1.20 15.64
C LYS A 13 -13.23 0.11 14.87
N GLN A 14 -13.13 0.14 13.55
CA GLN A 14 -13.51 -1.01 12.75
C GLN A 14 -12.63 -2.14 13.27
N GLN A 15 -13.24 -3.30 13.55
CA GLN A 15 -12.47 -4.49 13.90
C GLN A 15 -11.49 -4.70 12.76
N SER A 16 -10.19 -4.50 13.04
CA SER A 16 -9.14 -4.85 12.08
C SER A 16 -9.31 -6.33 11.79
N SER A 17 -9.30 -6.72 10.52
CA SER A 17 -9.25 -8.13 10.14
C SER A 17 -8.10 -8.80 10.92
N PRO A 18 -8.29 -10.04 11.41
CA PRO A 18 -7.21 -10.79 12.01
C PRO A 18 -5.98 -10.81 11.10
N ARG A 19 -4.79 -10.84 11.72
CA ARG A 19 -3.54 -10.97 10.97
C ARG A 19 -3.57 -12.30 10.21
N ALA A 20 -3.02 -12.30 9.00
CA ALA A 20 -2.83 -13.51 8.23
C ALA A 20 -2.01 -14.55 9.02
N GLU A 21 -2.38 -15.82 8.90
CA GLU A 21 -1.72 -16.95 9.58
C GLU A 21 -0.73 -17.69 8.68
N ILE A 22 -0.82 -17.47 7.36
CA ILE A 22 -0.02 -18.15 6.34
C ILE A 22 0.78 -17.13 5.54
N LEU A 23 2.06 -17.40 5.31
CA LEU A 23 2.95 -16.58 4.49
C LEU A 23 2.36 -16.35 3.08
N GLY A 24 2.30 -15.10 2.64
CA GLY A 24 1.83 -14.76 1.29
C GLY A 24 0.33 -14.92 1.06
N SER A 25 -0.46 -15.26 2.10
CA SER A 25 -1.92 -15.36 1.98
C SER A 25 -2.63 -14.00 1.88
N LEU A 26 -2.03 -12.94 2.41
CA LEU A 26 -2.56 -11.58 2.36
C LEU A 26 -1.45 -10.56 2.17
N PHE A 27 -1.56 -9.78 1.09
CA PHE A 27 -0.70 -8.63 0.84
C PHE A 27 -1.49 -7.33 0.94
N HIS A 28 -0.98 -6.40 1.75
CA HIS A 28 -1.42 -5.02 1.74
C HIS A 28 -0.58 -4.25 0.74
N ASN A 29 -1.22 -3.61 -0.24
CA ASN A 29 -0.54 -2.75 -1.19
C ASN A 29 -0.93 -1.29 -0.98
N ASP A 30 0.05 -0.39 -1.13
CA ASP A 30 -0.19 1.04 -1.20
C ASP A 30 0.61 1.64 -2.35
N VAL A 31 0.02 2.62 -3.03
CA VAL A 31 0.63 3.29 -4.19
C VAL A 31 0.83 4.74 -3.83
N CYS A 32 2.07 5.20 -3.86
CA CYS A 32 2.33 6.60 -3.60
C CYS A 32 1.69 7.48 -4.69
N GLY A 33 1.32 8.70 -4.31
CA GLY A 33 0.95 9.74 -5.27
C GLY A 33 2.09 10.06 -6.23
N SER A 34 1.80 10.80 -7.30
CA SER A 34 2.85 11.27 -8.20
C SER A 34 3.88 12.10 -7.41
N MET A 35 5.12 11.63 -7.33
CA MET A 35 6.19 12.36 -6.67
C MET A 35 6.55 13.58 -7.51
N HIS A 36 6.78 14.70 -6.83
CA HIS A 36 7.18 15.95 -7.46
C HIS A 36 8.48 15.80 -8.27
N HIS A 37 9.41 15.01 -7.75
CA HIS A 37 10.66 14.68 -8.42
C HIS A 37 10.64 13.26 -8.96
N GLU A 38 11.31 13.09 -10.11
CA GLU A 38 11.58 11.78 -10.65
C GLU A 38 12.61 11.06 -9.77
N SER A 39 12.39 9.78 -9.54
CA SER A 39 13.41 8.93 -8.96
C SER A 39 14.60 8.76 -9.91
N PHE A 40 15.70 8.20 -9.41
CA PHE A 40 16.87 7.82 -10.22
C PHE A 40 16.51 6.96 -11.44
N VAL A 41 15.44 6.18 -11.36
CA VAL A 41 14.96 5.28 -12.43
C VAL A 41 13.96 5.99 -13.38
N LYS A 42 13.85 7.33 -13.31
CA LYS A 42 12.92 8.16 -14.12
C LYS A 42 11.46 7.71 -13.95
N THR A 43 11.06 7.44 -12.71
CA THR A 43 9.69 7.07 -12.33
C THR A 43 9.15 8.05 -11.29
N ARG A 44 7.84 8.31 -11.31
CA ARG A 44 7.19 9.23 -10.36
C ARG A 44 6.24 8.53 -9.39
N TYR A 45 6.09 7.22 -9.50
CA TYR A 45 5.25 6.43 -8.60
C TYR A 45 6.06 5.27 -8.06
N TYR A 46 5.70 4.80 -6.89
CA TYR A 46 6.09 3.50 -6.39
C TYR A 46 4.88 2.80 -5.78
N VAL A 47 4.94 1.47 -5.75
CA VAL A 47 4.01 0.64 -4.99
C VAL A 47 4.78 -0.11 -3.93
N SER A 48 4.29 -0.06 -2.69
CA SER A 48 4.78 -0.90 -1.59
C SER A 48 3.82 -2.06 -1.39
N PHE A 49 4.36 -3.28 -1.35
CA PHE A 49 3.64 -4.47 -0.92
C PHE A 49 4.15 -4.88 0.45
N LYS A 50 3.24 -5.15 1.38
CA LYS A 50 3.51 -5.67 2.70
C LYS A 50 2.82 -7.01 2.85
N ASP A 51 3.58 -8.06 3.14
CA ASP A 51 3.01 -9.34 3.57
C ASP A 51 2.49 -9.19 5.01
N ASP A 52 1.24 -9.57 5.23
CA ASP A 52 0.58 -9.39 6.52
C ASP A 52 1.11 -10.38 7.58
N TYR A 53 1.44 -11.60 7.17
CA TYR A 53 1.97 -12.64 8.06
C TYR A 53 3.39 -12.31 8.54
N SER A 54 4.37 -12.24 7.63
CA SER A 54 5.78 -12.01 7.97
C SER A 54 6.11 -10.56 8.28
N GLY A 55 5.29 -9.60 7.83
CA GLY A 55 5.62 -8.18 7.86
C GLY A 55 6.66 -7.76 6.82
N TYR A 56 7.10 -8.66 5.94
CA TYR A 56 8.03 -8.37 4.85
C TYR A 56 7.47 -7.27 3.94
N ARG A 57 8.35 -6.37 3.49
CA ARG A 57 7.97 -5.25 2.62
C ARG A 57 8.90 -5.18 1.42
N ILE A 58 8.30 -4.93 0.25
CA ILE A 58 9.02 -4.69 -0.99
C ILE A 58 8.42 -3.50 -1.72
N VAL A 59 9.28 -2.68 -2.32
CA VAL A 59 8.89 -1.48 -3.04
C VAL A 59 9.31 -1.59 -4.49
N TYR A 60 8.37 -1.34 -5.40
CA TYR A 60 8.64 -1.26 -6.83
C TYR A 60 8.37 0.13 -7.38
N CYS A 61 9.38 0.71 -8.02
CA CYS A 61 9.22 1.92 -8.83
C CYS A 61 8.40 1.63 -10.10
N THR A 62 7.50 2.54 -10.44
CA THR A 62 6.62 2.45 -11.61
C THR A 62 6.39 3.81 -12.29
N ARG A 63 6.31 3.81 -13.63
CA ARG A 63 6.06 5.02 -14.43
C ARG A 63 4.60 5.46 -14.37
N HIS A 64 3.67 4.51 -14.32
CA HIS A 64 2.24 4.79 -14.28
C HIS A 64 1.57 4.00 -13.15
N LYS A 65 0.48 4.55 -12.63
CA LYS A 65 -0.34 3.94 -11.57
C LYS A 65 -0.96 2.61 -12.00
N CYS A 66 -1.31 2.45 -13.28
CA CYS A 66 -1.92 1.23 -13.80
C CYS A 66 -0.98 0.01 -13.84
N ASN A 67 0.34 0.22 -13.81
CA ASN A 67 1.32 -0.87 -13.84
C ASN A 67 1.45 -1.64 -12.51
N VAL A 68 0.71 -1.25 -11.47
CA VAL A 68 0.71 -1.91 -10.15
C VAL A 68 0.41 -3.41 -10.26
N LEU A 69 -0.55 -3.79 -11.09
CA LEU A 69 -0.91 -5.20 -11.31
C LEU A 69 0.27 -6.01 -11.86
N GLN A 70 1.06 -5.42 -12.75
CA GLN A 70 2.26 -6.07 -13.29
C GLN A 70 3.32 -6.30 -12.20
N LYS A 71 3.47 -5.36 -11.28
CA LYS A 71 4.39 -5.49 -10.13
C LYS A 71 3.90 -6.54 -9.14
N PHE A 72 2.58 -6.61 -8.93
CA PHE A 72 1.98 -7.66 -8.10
C PHE A 72 2.22 -9.06 -8.67
N LYS A 73 2.01 -9.27 -9.97
CA LYS A 73 2.33 -10.56 -10.62
C LYS A 73 3.81 -10.96 -10.44
N LYS A 74 4.72 -9.99 -10.53
CA LYS A 74 6.16 -10.23 -10.29
C LYS A 74 6.43 -10.66 -8.85
N LEU A 75 5.73 -10.07 -7.87
CA LEU A 75 5.82 -10.47 -6.48
C LEU A 75 5.32 -11.91 -6.29
N CYS A 76 4.13 -12.24 -6.79
CA CYS A 76 3.57 -13.59 -6.67
C CYS A 76 4.47 -14.66 -7.27
N ASN A 77 5.12 -14.38 -8.41
CA ASN A 77 6.07 -15.32 -9.03
C ASN A 77 7.39 -15.48 -8.27
N SER A 78 7.70 -14.56 -7.35
CA SER A 78 8.92 -14.59 -6.53
C SER A 78 8.71 -15.20 -5.14
N VAL A 79 7.44 -15.31 -4.71
CA VAL A 79 7.08 -16.03 -3.49
C VAL A 79 7.09 -17.53 -3.83
N PRO A 80 7.84 -18.35 -3.09
CA PRO A 80 7.93 -19.79 -3.32
C PRO A 80 6.62 -20.53 -3.05
#